data_AF-A0A172ZAC9-F1
#
_entry.id   AF-A0A172ZAC9-F1
#
_cell.length_a   1.000
_cell.length_b   1.000
_cell.length_c   1.000
_cell.angle_alpha   90.00
_cell.angle_beta   90.00
_cell.angle_gamma   90.00
#
_symmetry.space_group_name_H-M   'P 1'
#
loop_
_entity.id
_entity.type
_entity.pdbx_description
1 polymer ?
#
loop_
_entity_poly.entity_id
_entity_poly.type
_entity_poly.pdbx_seq_one_letter_code
_entity_poly.pdbx_strand_id
1 'polypeptide(L)'
;MKKIAFSVSTVVALALSGCSSPPQPAAVDFDQKPEVVNTSLPRLVMTNEVIKSEQSNGPWSLTLADFQGDQRSYNTDFYYALAHADLIELDTSNLGDAERTRQWLLEHGATAPIQANHKAKPVQPISRTWKHETTGSSFTYRATALCVDCENVAITLHKYAEVEK
;
A
#
# COMPACT_ATOMS: atom_id res chain seq x y z
N MET A 1 -49.46 4.93 -71.73
CA MET A 1 -49.81 5.70 -70.52
C MET A 1 -49.53 4.84 -69.29
N LYS A 2 -48.91 5.44 -68.29
CA LYS A 2 -48.21 4.85 -67.14
C LYS A 2 -49.20 4.61 -65.98
N LYS A 3 -49.18 3.43 -65.35
CA LYS A 3 -49.72 3.23 -63.99
C LYS A 3 -48.79 2.29 -63.22
N ILE A 4 -47.98 2.92 -62.38
CA ILE A 4 -47.08 2.27 -61.42
C ILE A 4 -47.91 2.10 -60.14
N ALA A 5 -48.21 0.87 -59.76
CA ALA A 5 -48.74 0.55 -58.45
C ALA A 5 -47.66 -0.26 -57.71
N PHE A 6 -46.76 0.43 -57.00
CA PHE A 6 -45.80 -0.22 -56.12
C PHE A 6 -46.46 -0.47 -54.77
N SER A 7 -46.68 -1.75 -54.51
CA SER A 7 -47.15 -2.33 -53.26
C SER A 7 -46.25 -1.88 -52.09
N VAL A 8 -46.89 -1.36 -51.05
CA VAL A 8 -46.30 -0.92 -49.77
C VAL A 8 -45.71 -2.09 -48.95
N SER A 9 -45.75 -3.33 -49.46
CA SER A 9 -45.37 -4.53 -48.71
C SER A 9 -43.88 -4.87 -48.72
N THR A 10 -43.03 -4.19 -49.48
CA THR A 10 -41.63 -4.61 -49.71
C THR A 10 -40.60 -4.00 -48.74
N VAL A 11 -40.96 -2.97 -47.97
CA VAL A 11 -39.98 -2.22 -47.15
C VAL A 11 -39.61 -2.92 -45.83
N VAL A 12 -40.47 -3.79 -45.30
CA VAL A 12 -40.22 -4.46 -43.99
C VAL A 12 -39.24 -5.64 -44.10
N ALA A 13 -39.04 -6.22 -45.29
CA ALA A 13 -38.15 -7.37 -45.47
C ALA A 13 -36.65 -7.02 -45.57
N LEU A 14 -36.31 -5.74 -45.80
CA LEU A 14 -34.91 -5.30 -46.00
C LEU A 14 -34.20 -4.87 -44.71
N ALA A 15 -34.90 -4.84 -43.57
CA ALA A 15 -34.32 -4.40 -42.29
C ALA A 15 -33.65 -5.54 -41.49
N LEU A 16 -33.72 -6.80 -41.94
CA LEU A 16 -33.29 -7.98 -41.16
C LEU A 16 -31.95 -8.59 -41.61
N SER A 17 -31.29 -8.08 -42.67
CA SER A 17 -29.99 -8.60 -43.11
C SER A 17 -28.78 -7.94 -42.42
N GLY A 18 -29.01 -7.27 -41.28
CA GLY A 18 -28.00 -6.50 -40.55
C GLY A 18 -27.19 -7.26 -39.49
N CYS A 19 -27.41 -8.56 -39.28
CA CYS A 19 -26.54 -9.36 -38.40
C CYS A 19 -25.32 -9.87 -39.18
N SER A 20 -24.45 -8.96 -39.60
CA SER A 20 -23.08 -9.34 -40.00
C SER A 20 -22.34 -9.77 -38.75
N SER A 21 -22.39 -11.08 -38.43
CA SER A 21 -21.46 -11.67 -37.49
C SER A 21 -20.05 -11.24 -37.93
N PRO A 22 -19.18 -10.82 -37.01
CA PRO A 22 -17.77 -10.62 -37.34
C PRO A 22 -17.25 -11.89 -38.04
N PRO A 23 -16.40 -11.76 -39.07
CA PRO A 23 -15.74 -12.91 -39.65
C PRO A 23 -15.05 -13.69 -38.53
N GLN A 24 -15.06 -15.02 -38.61
CA GLN A 24 -14.36 -15.83 -37.62
C GLN A 24 -12.91 -15.37 -37.55
N PRO A 25 -12.35 -15.21 -36.33
CA PRO A 25 -10.94 -14.87 -36.18
C PRO A 25 -10.11 -15.89 -36.94
N ALA A 26 -9.08 -15.43 -37.66
CA ALA A 26 -8.12 -16.34 -38.25
C ALA A 26 -7.57 -17.26 -37.16
N ALA A 27 -7.52 -18.57 -37.45
CA ALA A 27 -6.93 -19.53 -36.53
C ALA A 27 -5.45 -19.17 -36.32
N VAL A 28 -5.01 -19.19 -35.07
CA VAL A 28 -3.61 -18.93 -34.73
C VAL A 28 -2.75 -20.05 -35.31
N ASP A 29 -1.76 -19.67 -36.12
CA ASP A 29 -0.75 -20.59 -36.64
C ASP A 29 0.34 -20.80 -35.58
N PHE A 30 0.28 -21.95 -34.90
CA PHE A 30 1.23 -22.31 -33.84
C PHE A 30 2.59 -22.81 -34.37
N ASP A 31 2.68 -23.12 -35.67
CA ASP A 31 3.93 -23.56 -36.32
C ASP A 31 4.76 -22.37 -36.84
N GLN A 32 4.16 -21.17 -36.85
CA GLN A 32 4.83 -19.94 -37.24
C GLN A 32 5.81 -19.46 -36.16
N LYS A 33 6.95 -18.89 -36.59
CA LYS A 33 7.96 -18.38 -35.66
C LYS A 33 7.35 -17.27 -34.78
N PRO A 34 7.44 -17.36 -33.44
CA PRO A 34 6.91 -16.34 -32.55
C PRO A 34 7.56 -14.98 -32.82
N GLU A 35 6.73 -13.95 -33.04
CA GLU A 35 7.17 -12.56 -33.15
C GLU A 35 6.86 -11.80 -31.86
N VAL A 36 7.85 -11.06 -31.34
CA VAL A 36 7.67 -10.24 -30.14
C VAL A 36 6.98 -8.93 -30.55
N VAL A 37 5.71 -8.80 -30.19
CA VAL A 37 4.87 -7.65 -30.56
C VAL A 37 5.03 -6.42 -29.64
N ASN A 38 5.67 -6.58 -28.48
CA ASN A 38 5.74 -5.56 -27.42
C ASN A 38 7.12 -4.88 -27.30
N THR A 39 7.90 -4.80 -28.39
CA THR A 39 9.29 -4.29 -28.35
C THR A 39 9.40 -2.79 -28.04
N SER A 40 8.34 -2.02 -28.27
CA SER A 40 8.28 -0.58 -28.00
C SER A 40 7.60 -0.21 -26.68
N LEU A 41 7.03 -1.19 -25.95
CA LEU A 41 6.39 -0.90 -24.67
C LEU A 41 7.44 -0.65 -23.59
N PRO A 42 7.25 0.36 -22.72
CA PRO A 42 8.12 0.54 -21.56
C PRO A 42 8.15 -0.75 -20.75
N ARG A 43 9.35 -1.26 -20.49
CA ARG A 43 9.53 -2.35 -19.55
C ARG A 43 9.20 -1.80 -18.16
N LEU A 44 8.17 -2.34 -17.51
CA LEU A 44 7.96 -2.13 -16.09
C LEU A 44 9.18 -2.66 -15.34
N VAL A 45 10.04 -1.76 -14.89
CA VAL A 45 11.14 -2.08 -13.97
C VAL A 45 10.56 -1.93 -12.58
N MET A 46 10.41 -3.05 -11.87
CA MET A 46 10.06 -3.02 -10.46
C MET A 46 11.31 -2.54 -9.71
N THR A 47 11.33 -1.27 -9.33
CA THR A 47 12.36 -0.70 -8.45
C THR A 47 11.81 -0.67 -7.03
N ASN A 48 12.62 -1.10 -6.05
CA ASN A 48 12.31 -0.93 -4.63
C ASN A 48 12.70 0.48 -4.13
N GLU A 49 12.92 1.42 -5.06
CA GLU A 49 13.30 2.78 -4.75
C GLU A 49 12.07 3.59 -4.33
N VAL A 50 12.24 4.38 -3.29
CA VAL A 50 11.22 5.30 -2.80
C VAL A 50 11.29 6.57 -3.64
N ILE A 51 10.27 6.80 -4.45
CA ILE A 51 10.10 8.04 -5.20
C ILE A 51 9.53 9.10 -4.24
N LYS A 52 10.39 9.99 -3.77
CA LYS A 52 10.00 11.10 -2.88
C LYS A 52 9.31 12.21 -3.67
N SER A 53 8.40 12.92 -3.02
CA SER A 53 7.89 14.18 -3.55
C SER A 53 9.00 15.23 -3.52
N GLU A 54 9.05 16.08 -4.54
CA GLU A 54 9.97 17.22 -4.58
C GLU A 54 9.61 18.30 -3.55
N GLN A 55 8.34 18.33 -3.09
CA GLN A 55 7.86 19.30 -2.13
C GLN A 55 7.63 18.63 -0.78
N SER A 56 8.36 19.07 0.24
CA SER A 56 8.09 18.72 1.63
C SER A 56 7.46 19.93 2.35
N ASN A 57 6.43 19.69 3.17
CA ASN A 57 5.63 20.73 3.85
C ASN A 57 6.37 21.38 5.04
N GLY A 58 7.61 21.84 4.83
CA GLY A 58 8.44 22.42 5.89
C GLY A 58 8.87 21.41 6.96
N PRO A 59 9.43 21.88 8.09
CA PRO A 59 9.88 20.99 9.17
C PRO A 59 8.70 20.39 9.93
N TRP A 60 8.78 19.10 10.23
CA TRP A 60 7.77 18.38 10.99
C TRP A 60 8.38 17.20 11.75
N SER A 61 7.66 16.69 12.74
CA SER A 61 7.97 15.41 13.37
C SER A 61 6.72 14.57 13.58
N LEU A 62 6.87 13.25 13.48
CA LEU A 62 5.81 12.28 13.77
C LEU A 62 6.35 11.25 14.77
N THR A 63 5.73 11.19 15.95
CA THR A 63 6.08 10.21 17.00
C THR A 63 4.99 9.15 17.15
N LEU A 64 5.40 7.88 17.13
CA LEU A 64 4.57 6.74 17.48
C LEU A 64 5.17 6.09 18.73
N ALA A 65 4.52 6.27 19.87
CA ALA A 65 5.00 5.76 21.15
C ALA A 65 4.94 4.21 21.27
N ASP A 66 4.18 3.57 20.40
CA ASP A 66 3.84 2.16 20.49
C ASP A 66 3.86 1.55 19.08
N PHE A 67 5.07 1.44 18.52
CA PHE A 67 5.28 0.82 17.23
C PHE A 67 5.15 -0.71 17.34
N GLN A 68 4.35 -1.31 16.47
CA GLN A 68 4.03 -2.74 16.52
C GLN A 68 4.34 -3.49 15.21
N GLY A 69 5.06 -2.86 14.28
CA GLY A 69 5.32 -3.44 12.95
C GLY A 69 4.04 -3.95 12.29
N ASP A 70 4.08 -5.17 11.76
CA ASP A 70 2.97 -5.82 11.04
C ASP A 70 1.72 -6.09 11.89
N GLN A 71 1.80 -5.96 13.22
CA GLN A 71 0.63 -6.14 14.09
C GLN A 71 -0.33 -4.94 14.02
N ARG A 72 0.07 -3.83 13.40
CA ARG A 72 -0.74 -2.62 13.22
C ARG A 72 -0.69 -2.16 11.77
N SER A 73 -1.84 -1.79 11.23
CA SER A 73 -1.89 -1.00 9.98
C SER A 73 -1.63 0.47 10.28
N TYR A 74 -0.72 1.08 9.51
CA TYR A 74 -0.42 2.51 9.58
C TYR A 74 -1.14 3.28 8.46
N ASN A 75 -1.43 4.55 8.69
CA ASN A 75 -2.08 5.40 7.70
C ASN A 75 -1.07 5.94 6.68
N THR A 76 -1.57 6.59 5.63
CA THR A 76 -0.74 7.19 4.59
C THR A 76 0.23 8.23 5.14
N ASP A 77 -0.15 8.98 6.19
CA ASP A 77 0.71 9.99 6.81
C ASP A 77 1.99 9.37 7.40
N PHE A 78 1.89 8.19 8.00
CA PHE A 78 3.06 7.46 8.50
C PHE A 78 4.01 7.09 7.36
N TYR A 79 3.51 6.50 6.28
CA TYR A 79 4.36 6.10 5.16
C TYR A 79 4.93 7.31 4.42
N TYR A 80 4.18 8.42 4.33
CA TYR A 80 4.71 9.69 3.84
C TYR A 80 5.87 10.17 4.72
N ALA A 81 5.68 10.18 6.04
CA ALA A 81 6.72 10.58 6.99
C ALA A 81 7.95 9.65 6.91
N LEU A 82 7.74 8.34 6.80
CA LEU A 82 8.82 7.35 6.71
C LEU A 82 9.70 7.57 5.47
N ALA A 83 9.07 7.85 4.33
CA ALA A 83 9.74 8.12 3.07
C ALA A 83 10.49 9.47 3.05
N HIS A 84 9.95 10.48 3.74
CA HIS A 84 10.43 11.88 3.64
C HIS A 84 11.27 12.33 4.82
N ALA A 85 11.38 11.54 5.89
CA ALA A 85 12.23 11.85 7.02
C ALA A 85 13.68 12.12 6.60
N ASP A 86 14.34 12.98 7.36
CA ASP A 86 15.77 13.24 7.31
C ASP A 86 16.50 12.49 8.43
N LEU A 87 15.78 12.13 9.51
CA LEU A 87 16.26 11.30 10.61
C LEU A 87 15.11 10.45 11.18
N ILE A 88 15.42 9.21 11.55
CA ILE A 88 14.52 8.32 12.28
C ILE A 88 15.18 7.94 13.60
N GLU A 89 14.50 8.19 14.70
CA GLU A 89 14.95 7.83 16.05
C GLU A 89 14.11 6.68 16.60
N LEU A 90 14.78 5.68 17.17
CA LEU A 90 14.17 4.54 17.86
C LEU A 90 14.47 4.64 19.34
N ASP A 91 13.45 4.84 20.16
CA ASP A 91 13.53 4.86 21.61
C ASP A 91 13.17 3.46 22.14
N THR A 92 14.18 2.71 22.54
CA THR A 92 14.04 1.37 23.15
C THR A 92 15.29 1.01 23.94
N SER A 93 15.12 0.38 25.10
CA SER A 93 16.24 -0.14 25.90
C SER A 93 16.79 -1.48 25.38
N ASN A 94 16.07 -2.13 24.45
CA ASN A 94 16.42 -3.44 23.90
C ASN A 94 17.07 -3.36 22.51
N LEU A 95 18.32 -3.80 22.39
CA LEU A 95 19.07 -3.81 21.14
C LEU A 95 18.46 -4.71 20.06
N GLY A 96 17.87 -5.85 20.46
CA GLY A 96 17.21 -6.75 19.53
C GLY A 96 15.95 -6.13 18.93
N ASP A 97 15.23 -5.32 19.71
CA ASP A 97 13.99 -4.66 19.25
C ASP A 97 14.33 -3.48 18.33
N ALA A 98 15.42 -2.76 18.63
CA ALA A 98 15.96 -1.73 17.75
C ALA A 98 16.32 -2.29 16.36
N GLU A 99 17.02 -3.43 16.29
CA GLU A 99 17.43 -4.01 15.01
C GLU A 99 16.24 -4.56 14.22
N ARG A 100 15.30 -5.27 14.87
CA ARG A 100 14.08 -5.74 14.19
C ARG A 100 13.24 -4.58 13.66
N THR A 101 13.10 -3.52 14.44
CA THR A 101 12.38 -2.31 14.02
C THR A 101 13.10 -1.63 12.85
N ARG A 102 14.43 -1.51 12.92
CA ARG A 102 15.24 -0.97 11.82
C ARG A 102 15.03 -1.73 10.52
N GLN A 103 15.11 -3.07 10.55
CA GLN A 103 14.90 -3.90 9.35
C GLN A 103 13.49 -3.72 8.78
N TRP A 104 12.47 -3.74 9.64
CA TRP A 104 11.10 -3.50 9.21
C TRP A 104 10.96 -2.14 8.52
N LEU A 105 11.52 -1.08 9.11
CA LEU A 105 11.44 0.27 8.53
C LEU A 105 12.12 0.35 7.15
N LEU A 106 13.28 -0.29 6.98
CA LEU A 106 14.00 -0.36 5.70
C LEU A 106 13.19 -1.10 4.63
N GLU A 107 12.60 -2.24 4.98
CA GLU A 107 11.73 -3.01 4.08
C GLU A 107 10.47 -2.23 3.67
N HIS A 108 10.04 -1.27 4.49
CA HIS A 108 8.83 -0.47 4.27
C HIS A 108 9.11 0.95 3.74
N GLY A 109 10.33 1.23 3.26
CA GLY A 109 10.64 2.47 2.54
C GLY A 109 11.29 3.57 3.37
N ALA A 110 11.89 3.24 4.52
CA ALA A 110 12.79 4.16 5.20
C ALA A 110 14.02 4.46 4.34
N THR A 111 14.31 5.75 4.14
CA THR A 111 15.49 6.20 3.37
C THR A 111 16.46 7.05 4.20
N ALA A 112 16.05 7.44 5.41
CA ALA A 112 16.82 8.26 6.31
C ALA A 112 17.77 7.42 7.17
N PRO A 113 18.84 8.02 7.74
CA PRO A 113 19.58 7.43 8.83
C PRO A 113 18.65 7.05 10.01
N ILE A 114 18.81 5.83 10.53
CA ILE A 114 18.06 5.32 11.68
C ILE A 114 19.01 5.25 12.88
N GLN A 115 18.70 6.00 13.95
CA GLN A 115 19.46 6.03 15.20
C GLN A 115 18.64 5.40 16.32
N ALA A 116 19.30 4.64 17.20
CA ALA A 116 18.63 4.03 18.34
C ALA A 116 19.15 4.64 19.65
N ASN A 117 18.22 5.10 20.47
CA ASN A 117 18.46 5.63 21.80
C ASN A 117 18.23 4.54 22.85
N HIS A 118 19.32 3.84 23.17
CA HIS A 118 19.32 2.74 24.15
C HIS A 118 19.19 3.18 25.61
N LYS A 119 19.10 4.48 25.87
CA LYS A 119 18.87 5.05 27.21
C LYS A 119 17.41 5.45 27.41
N ALA A 120 16.54 5.17 26.44
CA ALA A 120 15.11 5.47 26.55
C ALA A 120 14.49 4.72 27.75
N LYS A 121 13.54 5.37 28.42
CA LYS A 121 12.72 4.68 29.43
C LYS A 121 11.75 3.75 28.68
N PRO A 122 11.56 2.50 29.13
CA PRO A 122 10.61 1.59 28.51
C PRO A 122 9.24 2.23 28.36
N VAL A 123 8.72 2.26 27.13
CA VAL A 123 7.36 2.72 26.89
C VAL A 123 6.39 1.60 27.27
N GLN A 124 5.57 1.86 28.28
CA GLN A 124 4.52 0.94 28.68
C GLN A 124 3.48 0.86 27.55
N PRO A 125 3.04 -0.34 27.13
CA PRO A 125 1.93 -0.47 26.19
C PRO A 125 0.72 0.31 26.70
N ILE A 126 0.14 1.15 25.84
CA ILE A 126 -1.09 1.85 26.17
C ILE A 126 -2.21 0.80 26.24
N SER A 127 -2.48 0.24 27.43
CA SER A 127 -3.59 -0.67 27.59
C SER A 127 -4.89 0.10 27.39
N ARG A 128 -5.49 0.02 26.22
CA ARG A 128 -6.89 0.43 26.02
C ARG A 128 -7.76 -0.64 26.68
N THR A 129 -7.98 -0.53 27.99
CA THR A 129 -8.94 -1.36 28.70
C THR A 129 -10.36 -0.94 28.30
N TRP A 130 -10.94 -1.63 27.32
CA TRP A 130 -12.38 -1.61 27.14
C TRP A 130 -13.01 -2.29 28.37
N LYS A 131 -13.67 -1.51 29.23
CA LYS A 131 -14.55 -2.07 30.27
C LYS A 131 -15.73 -2.72 29.58
N HIS A 132 -15.72 -4.04 29.48
CA HIS A 132 -16.93 -4.81 29.29
C HIS A 132 -17.50 -5.12 30.67
N GLU A 133 -18.63 -4.50 31.01
CA GLU A 133 -19.53 -5.06 32.02
C GLU A 133 -20.27 -6.23 31.38
N THR A 134 -19.99 -7.45 31.83
CA THR A 134 -20.76 -8.63 31.45
C THR A 134 -21.39 -9.23 32.68
N THR A 135 -22.68 -8.99 32.85
CA THR A 135 -23.56 -9.82 33.67
C THR A 135 -23.77 -11.16 32.97
N GLY A 136 -23.50 -12.26 33.66
CA GLY A 136 -23.96 -13.60 33.27
C GLY A 136 -22.92 -14.46 32.57
N SER A 137 -22.29 -15.32 33.37
CA SER A 137 -21.81 -16.67 33.04
C SER A 137 -21.72 -17.05 31.55
N SER A 138 -20.58 -16.74 30.92
CA SER A 138 -20.08 -17.45 29.76
C SER A 138 -18.55 -17.38 29.78
N PHE A 139 -17.89 -18.53 29.69
CA PHE A 139 -16.44 -18.64 29.68
C PHE A 139 -15.86 -17.88 28.48
N THR A 140 -15.22 -16.73 28.72
CA THR A 140 -14.37 -16.07 27.73
C THR A 140 -12.94 -16.56 27.90
N TYR A 141 -12.42 -17.27 26.90
CA TYR A 141 -10.99 -17.52 26.77
C TYR A 141 -10.30 -16.16 26.69
N ARG A 142 -9.57 -15.81 27.74
CA ARG A 142 -8.68 -14.66 27.72
C ARG A 142 -7.44 -15.12 26.95
N ALA A 143 -7.34 -14.79 25.67
CA ALA A 143 -6.04 -14.69 25.02
C ALA A 143 -5.34 -13.46 25.62
N THR A 144 -4.89 -13.58 26.86
CA THR A 144 -3.74 -12.81 27.30
C THR A 144 -2.58 -13.33 26.48
N ALA A 145 -2.33 -12.69 25.33
CA ALA A 145 -0.95 -12.44 24.98
C ALA A 145 -0.41 -11.50 26.08
N LEU A 146 -0.14 -12.07 27.26
CA LEU A 146 0.80 -11.49 28.19
C LEU A 146 2.12 -11.55 27.43
N CYS A 147 2.49 -10.48 26.73
CA CYS A 147 3.91 -10.33 26.47
C CYS A 147 4.55 -10.13 27.82
N VAL A 148 5.17 -11.17 28.33
CA VAL A 148 6.29 -11.01 29.24
C VAL A 148 7.39 -10.45 28.33
N ASP A 149 7.75 -9.17 28.47
CA ASP A 149 8.76 -8.42 27.68
C ASP A 149 8.27 -7.56 26.48
N CYS A 150 7.03 -7.04 26.46
CA CYS A 150 6.64 -5.99 25.49
C CYS A 150 7.16 -4.60 25.94
N GLU A 151 8.46 -4.36 25.80
CA GLU A 151 8.96 -2.98 25.67
C GLU A 151 8.69 -2.54 24.23
N ASN A 152 7.67 -1.71 24.03
CA ASN A 152 7.34 -1.26 22.69
C ASN A 152 8.32 -0.16 22.29
N VAL A 153 8.83 -0.26 21.05
CA VAL A 153 9.73 0.75 20.50
C VAL A 153 8.91 2.00 20.22
N ALA A 154 9.34 3.13 20.78
CA ALA A 154 8.85 4.42 20.33
C ALA A 154 9.67 4.83 19.10
N ILE A 155 9.01 5.30 18.05
CA ILE A 155 9.70 5.81 16.86
C ILE A 155 9.35 7.28 16.66
N THR A 156 10.35 8.09 16.34
CA THR A 156 10.17 9.49 15.95
C THR A 156 10.80 9.73 14.59
N LEU A 157 10.00 10.20 13.65
CA LEU A 157 10.40 10.56 12.29
C LEU A 157 10.54 12.09 12.24
N HIS A 158 11.71 12.58 11.83
CA HIS A 158 11.99 14.02 11.77
C HIS A 158 12.19 14.48 10.34
N LYS A 159 11.64 15.64 10.01
CA LYS A 159 11.95 16.43 8.82
C LYS A 159 12.50 17.78 9.25
N TYR A 160 13.68 18.12 8.78
CA TYR A 160 14.30 19.41 9.01
C TYR A 160 13.91 20.40 7.91
N ALA A 161 14.07 21.69 8.18
CA ALA A 161 13.88 22.70 7.16
C ALA A 161 14.94 22.51 6.06
N GLU A 162 14.52 22.62 4.80
CA GLU A 162 15.46 22.69 3.68
C GLU A 162 16.31 23.96 3.85
N VAL A 163 17.63 23.78 3.88
CA VAL A 163 18.57 24.90 3.88
C VAL A 163 18.56 25.47 2.47
N GLU A 164 18.03 26.68 2.28
CA GLU A 164 18.18 27.43 1.03
C GLU A 164 19.69 27.50 0.69
N LYS A 165 20.06 26.93 -0.46
CA LYS A 165 21.43 26.96 -1.00
C LYS A 165 21.64 28.19 -1.88
#